data_AF-A0A3N7FIL9-F1
#
_entry.id   AF-A0A3N7FIL9-F1
#
_cell.length_a   1.000
_cell.length_b   1.000
_cell.length_c   1.000
_cell.angle_alpha   90.00
_cell.angle_beta   90.00
_cell.angle_gamma   90.00
#
_symmetry.space_group_name_H-M   'P 1'
#
loop_
_entity.id
_entity.type
_entity.pdbx_description
1 polymer ?
#
loop_
_entity_poly.entity_id
_entity_poly.type
_entity_poly.pdbx_seq_one_letter_code
_entity_poly.pdbx_strand_id
1 'polypeptide(L)'
;MGVEIAGGDGGMIAGSCPNRAESPASVATSRSLVLVNYFPDRTDVTQACKHNSAPLMDTMNTCYQTAGKRWPNFIAVDFYKRSGGGGAPAAVDVSRGHIVCGCGNVATCKPTMTFGVCNLTYLSQLLPIQALQTYLVAFFFSLPI
;
A
#
# COMPACT_ATOMS: atom_id res chain seq x y z
N MET A 1 -9.97 -12.58 -18.25
CA MET A 1 -10.56 -11.82 -17.12
C MET A 1 -9.66 -12.00 -15.91
N GLY A 2 -9.16 -10.90 -15.34
CA GLY A 2 -8.32 -10.89 -14.14
C GLY A 2 -9.13 -10.98 -12.85
N VAL A 3 -8.46 -11.10 -11.71
CA VAL A 3 -9.09 -10.90 -10.40
C VAL A 3 -9.23 -9.41 -10.16
N GLU A 4 -10.45 -8.95 -9.90
CA GLU A 4 -10.77 -7.55 -9.64
C GLU A 4 -11.47 -7.44 -8.29
N ILE A 5 -10.95 -6.58 -7.43
CA ILE A 5 -11.57 -6.25 -6.16
C ILE A 5 -12.66 -5.21 -6.40
N ALA A 6 -13.79 -5.34 -5.70
CA ALA A 6 -14.91 -4.43 -5.84
C ALA A 6 -14.45 -2.98 -5.71
N GLY A 7 -15.00 -2.09 -6.54
CA GLY A 7 -14.76 -0.64 -6.43
C GLY A 7 -15.68 0.00 -5.40
N GLY A 8 -15.56 1.32 -5.25
CA GLY A 8 -16.44 2.07 -4.36
C GLY A 8 -16.21 1.76 -2.89
N ASP A 9 -17.22 2.05 -2.07
CA ASP A 9 -17.18 1.81 -0.64
C ASP A 9 -17.02 0.30 -0.33
N GLY A 10 -17.49 -0.55 -1.24
CA GLY A 10 -17.33 -2.01 -1.17
C GLY A 10 -15.86 -2.47 -1.20
N GLY A 11 -14.99 -1.77 -1.94
CA GLY A 11 -13.54 -2.03 -1.98
C GLY A 11 -12.76 -1.49 -0.78
N MET A 12 -13.40 -0.64 0.03
CA MET A 12 -12.78 0.09 1.13
C MET A 12 -13.13 -0.48 2.50
N ILE A 13 -13.81 -1.63 2.55
CA ILE A 13 -14.16 -2.32 3.80
C ILE A 13 -12.88 -2.82 4.47
N ALA A 14 -12.58 -2.28 5.66
CA ALA A 14 -11.40 -2.65 6.43
C ALA A 14 -11.36 -4.17 6.69
N GLY A 15 -10.20 -4.78 6.41
CA GLY A 15 -9.98 -6.23 6.61
C GLY A 15 -10.71 -7.12 5.60
N SER A 16 -11.36 -6.56 4.58
CA SER A 16 -11.99 -7.32 3.50
C SER A 16 -11.28 -7.11 2.17
N CYS A 17 -11.42 -8.10 1.29
CA CYS A 17 -10.99 -8.00 -0.10
C CYS A 17 -12.06 -8.64 -1.00
N PRO A 18 -13.23 -7.99 -1.15
CA PRO A 18 -14.35 -8.56 -1.86
C PRO A 18 -14.09 -8.55 -3.37
N ASN A 19 -14.36 -9.67 -4.02
CA ASN A 19 -14.30 -9.73 -5.48
C ASN A 19 -15.47 -8.96 -6.09
N ARG A 20 -15.23 -8.34 -7.23
CA ARG A 20 -16.32 -7.83 -8.07
C ARG A 20 -17.14 -9.03 -8.59
N ALA A 21 -18.46 -8.88 -8.72
CA ALA A 21 -19.37 -9.98 -9.09
C ALA A 21 -19.02 -10.64 -10.44
N GLU A 22 -18.52 -9.85 -11.39
CA GLU A 22 -18.13 -10.29 -12.72
C GLU A 22 -16.68 -10.84 -12.76
N SER A 23 -15.95 -10.73 -11.66
CA SER A 23 -14.57 -11.22 -11.58
C SER A 23 -14.52 -12.67 -11.09
N PRO A 24 -13.57 -13.48 -11.61
CA PRO A 24 -13.27 -14.78 -11.04
C PRO A 24 -12.83 -14.67 -9.58
N ALA A 25 -13.00 -15.75 -8.82
CA ALA A 25 -12.57 -15.80 -7.42
C ALA A 25 -11.10 -15.39 -7.26
N SER A 26 -10.80 -14.57 -6.25
CA SER A 26 -9.45 -14.03 -5.99
C SER A 26 -8.36 -15.08 -5.79
N VAL A 27 -8.74 -16.27 -5.30
CA VAL A 27 -7.85 -17.42 -5.14
C VAL A 27 -7.41 -18.05 -6.47
N ALA A 28 -8.04 -17.70 -7.60
CA ALA A 28 -7.69 -18.23 -8.91
C ALA A 28 -6.34 -17.69 -9.40
N THR A 29 -5.27 -18.44 -9.16
CA THR A 29 -3.90 -18.12 -9.60
C THR A 29 -3.68 -18.30 -11.09
N SER A 30 -4.62 -18.92 -11.81
CA SER A 30 -4.60 -19.06 -13.28
C SER A 30 -4.71 -17.72 -14.02
N ARG A 31 -4.95 -16.62 -13.29
CA ARG A 31 -5.05 -15.26 -13.83
C ARG A 31 -3.88 -14.41 -13.35
N SER A 32 -3.14 -13.83 -14.28
CA SER A 32 -1.97 -13.00 -13.99
C SER A 32 -2.32 -11.61 -13.46
N LEU A 33 -3.56 -11.12 -13.71
CA LEU A 33 -3.99 -9.79 -13.27
C LEU A 33 -4.64 -9.86 -11.88
N VAL A 34 -4.14 -9.03 -10.97
CA VAL A 34 -4.75 -8.67 -9.68
C VAL A 34 -4.90 -7.15 -9.67
N LEU A 35 -6.15 -6.69 -9.66
CA LEU A 35 -6.52 -5.28 -9.63
C LEU A 35 -7.19 -4.95 -8.29
N VAL A 36 -6.64 -3.98 -7.56
CA VAL A 36 -7.26 -3.42 -6.35
C VAL A 36 -7.86 -2.06 -6.69
N ASN A 37 -9.18 -1.95 -6.57
CA ASN A 37 -9.91 -0.68 -6.63
C ASN A 37 -10.08 -0.15 -5.20
N TYR A 38 -9.57 1.06 -4.91
CA TYR A 38 -9.65 1.68 -3.59
C TYR A 38 -10.02 3.17 -3.72
N PHE A 39 -11.31 3.42 -3.85
CA PHE A 39 -11.90 4.76 -3.94
C PHE A 39 -13.38 4.68 -3.55
N PRO A 40 -13.96 5.72 -2.91
CA PRO A 40 -15.33 5.71 -2.46
C PRO A 40 -16.28 5.81 -3.65
N ASP A 41 -17.55 5.44 -3.46
CA ASP A 41 -18.57 5.56 -4.51
C ASP A 41 -18.88 7.03 -4.83
N ARG A 42 -18.68 7.92 -3.87
CA ARG A 42 -18.91 9.35 -3.99
C ARG A 42 -17.64 10.12 -3.67
N THR A 43 -17.32 11.08 -4.52
CA THR A 43 -16.20 12.00 -4.27
C THR A 43 -16.51 12.86 -3.04
N ASP A 44 -15.80 12.62 -1.94
CA ASP A 44 -15.82 13.50 -0.76
C ASP A 44 -14.54 14.31 -0.71
N VAL A 45 -14.61 15.53 -1.24
CA VAL A 45 -13.47 16.47 -1.26
C VAL A 45 -12.98 16.84 0.15
N THR A 46 -13.82 16.70 1.17
CA THR A 46 -13.46 17.00 2.56
C THR A 46 -12.63 15.88 3.19
N GLN A 47 -12.86 14.63 2.77
CA GLN A 47 -12.09 13.47 3.24
C GLN A 47 -10.94 13.10 2.30
N ALA A 48 -10.91 13.60 1.07
CA ALA A 48 -9.86 13.34 0.06
C ALA A 48 -8.42 13.52 0.61
N CYS A 49 -8.22 14.44 1.55
CA CYS A 49 -6.92 14.66 2.19
C CYS A 49 -6.54 13.61 3.24
N LYS A 50 -7.47 12.81 3.74
CA LYS A 50 -7.25 11.74 4.74
C LYS A 50 -6.97 10.39 4.08
N HIS A 51 -7.42 10.19 2.84
CA HIS A 51 -7.05 9.02 2.05
C HIS A 51 -5.54 9.08 1.77
N ASN A 52 -4.79 8.20 2.42
CA ASN A 52 -3.34 8.15 2.37
C ASN A 52 -2.88 6.70 2.19
N SER A 53 -1.56 6.44 2.20
CA SER A 53 -1.05 5.11 1.89
C SER A 53 -1.45 4.04 2.91
N ALA A 54 -1.68 4.37 4.18
CA ALA A 54 -1.82 3.35 5.23
C ALA A 54 -3.11 2.50 5.07
N PRO A 55 -4.32 3.06 4.98
CA PRO A 55 -5.53 2.27 4.74
C PRO A 55 -5.50 1.48 3.42
N LEU A 56 -4.90 2.06 2.38
CA LEU A 56 -4.69 1.38 1.09
C LEU A 56 -3.74 0.19 1.25
N MET A 57 -2.64 0.34 1.99
CA MET A 57 -1.70 -0.75 2.28
C MET A 57 -2.38 -1.89 3.04
N ASP A 58 -3.24 -1.59 4.00
CA ASP A 58 -3.99 -2.59 4.76
C ASP A 58 -4.94 -3.41 3.86
N THR A 59 -5.64 -2.73 2.94
CA THR A 59 -6.45 -3.41 1.91
C THR A 59 -5.57 -4.27 1.01
N MET A 60 -4.44 -3.76 0.52
CA MET A 60 -3.54 -4.54 -0.33
C MET A 60 -2.96 -5.77 0.40
N ASN A 61 -2.63 -5.66 1.68
CA ASN A 61 -2.16 -6.78 2.50
C ASN A 61 -3.26 -7.83 2.65
N THR A 62 -4.48 -7.42 2.99
CA THR A 62 -5.64 -8.31 3.04
C THR A 62 -5.86 -9.01 1.70
N CYS A 63 -5.77 -8.26 0.61
CA CYS A 63 -5.90 -8.78 -0.74
C CYS A 63 -4.77 -9.73 -1.12
N TYR A 64 -3.54 -9.48 -0.69
CA TYR A 64 -2.43 -10.41 -0.86
C TYR A 64 -2.71 -11.77 -0.20
N GLN A 65 -3.27 -11.76 1.03
CA GLN A 65 -3.63 -13.00 1.72
C GLN A 65 -4.71 -13.79 0.98
N THR A 66 -5.74 -13.10 0.48
CA THR A 66 -6.91 -13.72 -0.17
C THR A 66 -6.67 -14.05 -1.64
N ALA A 67 -5.78 -13.33 -2.33
CA ALA A 67 -5.46 -13.52 -3.74
C ALA A 67 -4.37 -14.58 -3.98
N GLY A 68 -4.16 -15.51 -3.02
CA GLY A 68 -3.16 -16.57 -3.15
C GLY A 68 -1.72 -16.04 -3.10
N LYS A 69 -1.43 -15.10 -2.20
CA LYS A 69 -0.08 -14.52 -1.98
C LYS A 69 0.46 -13.79 -3.21
N ARG A 70 -0.42 -13.08 -3.92
CA ARG A 70 -0.05 -12.27 -5.08
C ARG A 70 -0.31 -10.81 -4.79
N TRP A 71 0.71 -9.99 -5.02
CA TRP A 71 0.60 -8.55 -4.90
C TRP A 71 -0.17 -7.96 -6.10
N PRO A 72 -0.92 -6.86 -5.90
CA PRO A 72 -1.69 -6.24 -6.97
C PRO A 72 -0.78 -5.62 -8.03
N ASN A 73 -0.96 -6.05 -9.28
CA ASN A 73 -0.22 -5.53 -10.43
C ASN A 73 -0.74 -4.16 -10.88
N PHE A 74 -2.02 -3.89 -10.59
CA PHE A 74 -2.70 -2.62 -10.85
C PHE A 74 -3.45 -2.17 -9.60
N ILE A 75 -3.34 -0.87 -9.31
CA ILE A 75 -4.00 -0.22 -8.18
C ILE A 75 -4.74 0.98 -8.75
N ALA A 76 -6.06 1.00 -8.60
CA ALA A 76 -6.91 2.11 -8.99
C ALA A 76 -7.33 2.86 -7.73
N VAL A 77 -7.11 4.18 -7.74
CA VAL A 77 -7.47 5.10 -6.66
C VAL A 77 -7.99 6.39 -7.28
N ASP A 78 -8.83 7.12 -6.57
CA ASP A 78 -9.09 8.52 -6.89
C ASP A 78 -7.89 9.39 -6.51
N PHE A 79 -7.77 10.58 -7.10
CA PHE A 79 -6.62 11.46 -6.89
C PHE A 79 -6.47 11.89 -5.42
N TYR A 80 -5.68 11.14 -4.66
CA TYR A 80 -5.41 11.43 -3.25
C TYR A 80 -4.05 12.10 -3.07
N LYS A 81 -4.05 13.20 -2.30
CA LYS A 81 -2.83 13.90 -1.93
C LYS A 81 -1.96 13.00 -1.05
N ARG A 82 -0.64 13.24 -1.05
CA ARG A 82 0.33 12.54 -0.20
C ARG A 82 -0.08 12.49 1.28
N SER A 83 -0.81 13.51 1.77
CA SER A 83 -1.19 13.71 3.17
C SER A 83 -0.02 13.42 4.13
N GLY A 84 -0.28 13.07 5.39
CA GLY A 84 0.75 12.66 6.37
C GLY A 84 1.46 11.35 6.05
N GLY A 85 1.16 10.66 4.94
CA GLY A 85 1.76 9.37 4.61
C GLY A 85 1.69 9.04 3.13
N GLY A 86 2.84 9.10 2.44
CA GLY A 86 3.20 8.40 1.18
C GLY A 86 2.33 8.59 -0.09
N GLY A 87 1.01 8.58 0.05
CA GLY A 87 0.01 8.56 -1.00
C GLY A 87 -0.04 7.24 -1.76
N ALA A 88 -0.83 7.23 -2.83
CA ALA A 88 -0.85 6.15 -3.81
C ALA A 88 0.55 5.76 -4.36
N PRO A 89 1.49 6.69 -4.60
CA PRO A 89 2.84 6.33 -5.05
C PRO A 89 3.56 5.38 -4.09
N ALA A 90 3.46 5.61 -2.77
CA ALA A 90 4.10 4.73 -1.79
C ALA A 90 3.52 3.30 -1.82
N ALA A 91 2.21 3.17 -2.03
CA ALA A 91 1.55 1.86 -2.19
C ALA A 91 2.03 1.13 -3.46
N VAL A 92 2.19 1.87 -4.57
CA VAL A 92 2.75 1.34 -5.82
C VAL A 92 4.19 0.87 -5.61
N ASP A 93 5.02 1.64 -4.92
CA ASP A 93 6.42 1.30 -4.64
C ASP A 93 6.55 0.00 -3.84
N VAL A 94 5.68 -0.22 -2.85
CA VAL A 94 5.64 -1.48 -2.09
C VAL A 94 5.22 -2.64 -2.97
N SER A 95 4.10 -2.52 -3.69
CA SER A 95 3.62 -3.61 -4.56
C SER A 95 4.67 -3.98 -5.63
N ARG A 96 5.26 -2.96 -6.27
CA ARG A 96 6.31 -3.15 -7.28
C ARG A 96 7.58 -3.75 -6.69
N GLY A 97 7.98 -3.36 -5.47
CA GLY A 97 9.11 -3.99 -4.78
C GLY A 97 8.92 -5.50 -4.69
N HIS A 98 7.74 -5.94 -4.26
CA HIS A 98 7.45 -7.35 -4.10
C HIS A 98 7.36 -8.09 -5.44
N ILE A 99 6.75 -7.47 -6.46
CA ILE A 99 6.56 -8.10 -7.78
C ILE A 99 7.86 -8.17 -8.58
N VAL A 100 8.63 -7.07 -8.62
CA VAL A 100 9.79 -6.93 -9.51
C VAL A 100 11.01 -7.61 -8.91
N CYS A 101 11.24 -7.45 -7.61
CA CYS A 101 12.50 -7.86 -6.99
C CYS A 101 12.32 -8.61 -5.66
N GLY A 102 11.09 -8.90 -5.24
CA GLY A 102 10.81 -9.66 -4.01
C GLY A 102 11.05 -8.88 -2.71
N CYS A 103 11.19 -7.56 -2.78
CA CYS A 103 11.52 -6.71 -1.64
C CYS A 103 10.31 -5.93 -1.13
N GLY A 104 10.38 -5.47 0.13
CA GLY A 104 9.29 -4.68 0.72
C GLY A 104 9.06 -3.31 0.07
N ASN A 105 10.00 -2.82 -0.75
CA ASN A 105 9.86 -1.56 -1.47
C ASN A 105 10.77 -1.53 -2.71
N VAL A 106 10.31 -0.96 -3.81
CA VAL A 106 11.08 -0.86 -5.07
C VAL A 106 12.39 -0.08 -4.91
N ALA A 107 12.44 0.90 -3.99
CA ALA A 107 13.67 1.65 -3.69
C ALA A 107 14.78 0.78 -3.08
N THR A 108 14.43 -0.41 -2.56
CA THR A 108 15.41 -1.38 -2.04
C THR A 108 15.84 -2.40 -3.10
N CYS A 109 15.27 -2.36 -4.31
CA CYS A 109 15.76 -3.18 -5.42
C CYS A 109 17.15 -2.69 -5.87
N LYS A 110 18.05 -3.62 -6.21
CA LYS A 110 19.33 -3.32 -6.88
C LYS A 110 19.26 -3.64 -8.37
N PRO A 111 20.07 -2.99 -9.21
CA PRO A 111 20.33 -3.45 -10.57
C PRO A 111 20.87 -4.89 -10.54
N THR A 112 20.33 -5.76 -11.40
CA THR A 112 20.88 -7.10 -11.65
C THR A 112 20.88 -8.03 -10.42
N MET A 113 19.87 -7.92 -9.54
CA MET A 113 19.76 -8.74 -8.33
C MET A 113 18.95 -10.03 -8.52
N THR A 114 19.27 -11.03 -7.69
CA THR A 114 18.40 -12.19 -7.46
C THR A 114 17.15 -11.76 -6.69
N PHE A 115 15.98 -12.27 -7.07
CA PHE A 115 14.71 -12.01 -6.39
C PHE A 115 14.82 -12.28 -4.88
N GLY A 116 14.39 -11.32 -4.05
CA GLY A 116 14.43 -11.37 -2.58
C GLY A 116 15.70 -10.80 -1.93
N VAL A 117 16.75 -10.46 -2.70
CA VAL A 117 18.01 -9.93 -2.15
C VAL A 117 18.01 -8.39 -2.09
N CYS A 118 17.48 -7.84 -1.00
CA CYS A 118 17.17 -6.41 -0.89
C CYS A 118 18.33 -5.54 -0.37
N ASN A 119 18.42 -4.29 -0.85
CA ASN A 119 19.35 -3.29 -0.35
C ASN A 119 18.79 -2.54 0.86
N LEU A 120 19.11 -3.01 2.06
CA LEU A 120 18.60 -2.40 3.29
C LEU A 120 19.32 -1.10 3.66
N THR A 121 20.40 -0.72 2.96
CA THR A 121 21.13 0.51 3.24
C THR A 121 20.26 1.77 3.08
N TYR A 122 19.20 1.71 2.27
CA TYR A 122 18.26 2.82 2.11
C TYR A 122 17.36 3.04 3.34
N LEU A 123 17.03 1.99 4.11
CA LEU A 123 16.27 2.14 5.36
C LEU A 123 17.08 2.90 6.42
N SER A 124 18.39 2.65 6.49
CA SER A 124 19.29 3.42 7.36
C SER A 124 19.47 4.89 6.92
N GLN A 125 19.15 5.23 5.67
CA GLN A 125 19.22 6.60 5.14
C GLN A 125 17.91 7.38 5.32
N LEU A 126 16.77 6.70 5.44
CA LEU A 126 15.47 7.31 5.77
C LEU A 126 15.22 7.43 7.27
N LEU A 127 15.89 6.61 8.09
CA LEU A 127 15.76 6.62 9.55
C LEU A 127 16.66 7.59 10.34
N PRO A 128 17.66 8.34 9.80
CA PRO A 128 18.56 9.10 10.67
C PRO A 128 17.98 10.44 11.13
N ILE A 129 16.76 10.83 10.73
CA ILE A 129 16.17 12.14 11.11
C ILE A 129 14.86 12.04 11.91
N GLN A 130 14.08 10.96 11.79
CA GLN A 130 12.73 10.94 12.41
C GLN A 130 12.66 10.29 13.80
N ALA A 131 13.63 9.46 14.19
CA ALA A 131 13.62 8.85 15.53
C ALA A 131 14.14 9.78 16.63
N LEU A 132 15.01 10.74 16.31
CA LEU A 132 15.55 11.69 17.32
C LEU A 132 14.59 12.85 17.61
N GLN A 133 13.79 13.24 16.61
CA GLN A 133 12.86 14.36 16.73
C GLN A 133 11.67 14.04 17.66
N THR A 134 11.14 12.81 17.62
CA THR A 134 10.03 12.38 18.51
C THR A 134 10.45 12.28 19.97
N TYR A 135 11.69 11.88 20.26
CA TYR A 135 12.21 11.89 21.63
C TYR A 135 12.41 13.31 22.17
N LEU A 136 12.93 14.24 21.37
CA LEU A 136 13.09 15.64 21.79
C LEU A 136 11.74 16.34 22.04
N VAL A 137 10.74 16.11 21.18
CA VAL A 137 9.41 16.73 21.35
C VAL A 137 8.70 16.17 22.60
N ALA A 138 8.88 14.88 22.93
CA ALA A 138 8.31 14.30 24.15
C ALA A 138 8.91 14.89 25.44
N PHE A 139 10.18 15.30 25.43
CA PHE A 139 10.84 15.91 26.60
C PHE A 139 10.36 17.34 26.89
N PHE A 140 9.93 18.12 25.89
CA PHE A 140 9.48 19.51 26.12
C PHE A 140 8.07 19.62 26.71
N PHE A 141 7.20 18.62 26.55
CA PHE A 141 5.84 18.65 27.10
C PHE A 141 5.71 18.06 28.51
N SER A 142 6.81 17.57 29.10
CA SER A 142 6.77 16.81 30.37
C SER A 142 7.39 17.54 31.56
N LEU A 143 7.80 18.80 31.42
CA LEU A 143 8.30 19.61 32.54
C LEU A 143 7.15 20.47 33.10
N PRO A 144 6.65 20.15 34.31
CA PRO A 144 5.70 21.02 34.99
C PRO A 144 6.43 22.30 35.44
N ILE A 145 5.84 23.46 35.11
CA ILE A 145 6.06 24.73 35.82
C ILE A 145 5.18 24.70 37.08
#